data_AF-A0A9D8P0V6-F1
#
_entry.id   AF-A0A9D8P0V6-F1
#
_cell.length_a   1.000
_cell.length_b   1.000
_cell.length_c   1.000
_cell.angle_alpha   90.00
_cell.angle_beta   90.00
_cell.angle_gamma   90.00
#
_symmetry.space_group_name_H-M   'P 1'
#
loop_
_entity.id
_entity.type
_entity.pdbx_description
1 polymer ?
#
loop_
_entity_poly.entity_id
_entity_poly.type
_entity_poly.pdbx_seq_one_letter_code
_entity_poly.pdbx_strand_id
1 'polypeptide(L)'
;MAFRAKQSLSRVRKAWEDAGKKTSPSRVLKMKTSFIMALAALAGLSAAHAETVLKKWHPGFYFEAYVANMPDSKWQRRVVASGMQGAIFRFKWRDLETARGRYDFSVIRTVVERAKASGKYVGLHIEDRSWGDEKDEGNCVPDYLQTPEFGGGQMTRAKPDGGLWCTLTR
;
A
#
# COMPACT_ATOMS: atom_id res chain seq x y z
N MET A 1 0.38 46.72 25.87
CA MET A 1 -1.04 46.40 25.55
C MET A 1 -1.60 45.41 26.59
N ALA A 2 -1.89 45.86 27.81
CA ALA A 2 -2.32 45.00 28.93
C ALA A 2 -3.64 45.49 29.58
N PHE A 3 -4.47 46.22 28.83
CA PHE A 3 -5.66 46.90 29.38
C PHE A 3 -7.01 46.40 28.81
N ARG A 4 -7.00 45.41 27.90
CA ARG A 4 -8.23 44.94 27.22
C ARG A 4 -8.82 43.63 27.74
N ALA A 5 -8.14 42.92 28.64
CA ALA A 5 -8.58 41.60 29.14
C ALA A 5 -9.42 41.66 30.44
N LYS A 6 -9.32 42.72 31.26
CA LYS A 6 -10.03 42.80 32.55
C LYS A 6 -11.48 43.31 32.48
N GLN A 7 -11.91 43.95 31.39
CA GLN A 7 -13.29 44.45 31.24
C GLN A 7 -14.27 43.43 30.64
N SER A 8 -13.79 42.30 30.12
CA SER A 8 -14.64 41.27 29.48
C SER A 8 -15.29 40.34 30.50
N LEU A 9 -14.57 39.96 31.56
CA LEU A 9 -15.02 38.96 32.53
C LEU A 9 -16.12 39.46 33.48
N SER A 10 -16.20 40.77 33.75
CA SER A 10 -17.24 41.34 34.61
C SER A 10 -18.62 41.40 33.93
N ARG A 11 -18.67 41.49 32.59
CA ARG A 11 -19.92 41.47 31.81
C ARG A 11 -20.51 40.06 31.72
N VAL A 12 -19.65 39.04 31.60
CA VAL A 12 -20.07 37.63 31.54
C VAL A 12 -20.66 37.16 32.88
N ARG A 13 -20.08 37.58 34.02
CA ARG A 13 -20.58 37.21 35.34
C ARG A 13 -21.97 37.80 35.63
N LYS A 14 -22.22 39.05 35.25
CA LYS A 14 -23.52 39.70 35.44
C LYS A 14 -24.62 39.09 34.56
N ALA A 15 -24.29 38.71 33.32
CA ALA A 15 -25.22 38.00 32.44
C ALA A 15 -25.61 36.60 32.98
N TRP A 16 -24.70 35.94 33.70
CA TRP A 16 -24.99 34.64 34.34
C TRP A 16 -25.89 34.76 35.58
N GLU A 17 -25.72 35.80 36.40
CA GLU A 17 -26.57 36.04 37.57
C GLU A 17 -28.00 36.48 37.18
N ASP A 18 -28.16 37.21 36.06
CA ASP A 18 -29.46 37.66 35.55
C ASP A 18 -30.24 36.54 34.82
N ALA A 19 -29.55 35.57 34.22
CA ALA A 19 -30.17 34.43 33.53
C ALA A 19 -30.78 33.38 34.49
N GLY A 20 -30.38 33.39 35.77
CA GLY A 20 -30.85 32.44 36.79
C GLY A 20 -32.20 32.78 37.45
N LYS A 21 -32.81 33.93 37.15
CA LYS A 21 -33.94 34.47 37.94
C LYS A 21 -35.31 34.56 37.24
N LYS A 22 -35.54 33.85 36.14
CA LYS A 22 -36.88 33.79 35.54
C LYS A 22 -37.24 32.41 34.98
N THR A 23 -37.66 31.51 35.86
CA THR A 23 -38.58 30.43 35.46
C THR A 23 -39.72 30.34 36.46
N SER A 24 -40.93 30.71 36.00
CA SER A 24 -42.17 30.52 36.75
C SER A 24 -42.58 29.05 36.69
N PRO A 25 -43.04 28.42 37.80
CA PRO A 25 -43.11 26.95 37.92
C PRO A 25 -44.22 26.30 37.08
N SER A 26 -45.12 27.06 36.47
CA SER A 26 -46.36 26.53 35.89
C SER A 26 -46.34 26.24 34.38
N ARG A 27 -45.21 26.41 33.68
CA ARG A 27 -45.09 26.14 32.22
C ARG A 27 -44.19 24.96 31.85
N VAL A 28 -43.86 24.06 32.77
CA VAL A 28 -42.92 22.94 32.52
C VAL A 28 -43.63 21.62 32.13
N LEU A 29 -44.97 21.56 32.15
CA LEU A 29 -45.71 20.29 32.06
C LEU A 29 -46.27 19.90 30.68
N LYS A 30 -46.01 20.65 29.60
CA LYS A 30 -46.51 20.27 28.25
C LYS A 30 -45.47 20.26 27.13
N MET A 31 -44.18 20.17 27.48
CA MET A 31 -43.11 20.18 26.46
C MET A 31 -41.97 19.22 26.83
N LYS A 32 -42.32 18.01 27.28
CA LYS A 32 -41.34 16.96 27.64
C LYS A 32 -41.50 15.64 26.88
N THR A 33 -42.48 15.51 25.99
CA THR A 33 -42.81 14.24 25.32
C THR A 33 -42.40 14.15 23.85
N SER A 34 -41.87 15.20 23.22
CA SER A 34 -41.54 15.15 21.78
C SER A 34 -40.04 15.20 21.43
N PHE A 35 -39.14 15.27 22.42
CA PHE A 35 -37.68 15.34 22.16
C PHE A 35 -36.89 14.07 22.47
N ILE A 36 -37.51 13.04 23.06
CA ILE A 36 -36.80 11.78 23.39
C ILE A 36 -36.83 10.78 22.22
N MET A 37 -37.80 10.87 21.30
CA MET A 37 -37.89 9.95 20.15
C MET A 37 -36.97 10.32 18.97
N ALA A 38 -36.43 11.55 18.91
CA ALA A 38 -35.56 11.97 17.80
C ALA A 38 -34.07 11.62 18.03
N LEU A 39 -33.64 11.40 19.28
CA LEU A 39 -32.24 11.00 19.57
C LEU A 39 -32.01 9.48 19.44
N ALA A 40 -33.06 8.66 19.55
CA ALA A 40 -32.94 7.21 19.39
C ALA A 40 -32.80 6.79 17.92
N ALA A 41 -33.22 7.62 16.96
CA ALA A 41 -33.13 7.32 15.53
C ALA A 41 -31.73 7.61 14.93
N LEU A 42 -30.89 8.45 15.55
CA LEU A 42 -29.51 8.69 15.10
C LEU A 42 -28.48 7.73 15.72
N ALA A 43 -28.81 7.02 16.80
CA ALA A 43 -27.91 6.05 17.40
C ALA A 43 -27.89 4.69 16.67
N GLY A 44 -28.87 4.43 15.78
CA GLY A 44 -29.05 3.15 15.10
C GLY A 44 -28.29 2.97 13.78
N LEU A 45 -27.69 4.01 13.20
CA LEU A 45 -26.93 3.92 11.94
C LEU A 45 -25.42 3.74 12.13
N SER A 46 -24.95 3.47 13.35
CA SER A 46 -23.55 3.11 13.61
C SER A 46 -23.39 1.61 13.91
N ALA A 47 -24.28 0.77 13.36
CA ALA A 47 -24.07 -0.66 13.33
C ALA A 47 -23.03 -1.00 12.25
N ALA A 48 -21.78 -1.07 12.69
CA ALA A 48 -20.75 -1.96 12.19
C ALA A 48 -20.47 -1.91 10.67
N HIS A 49 -19.70 -0.90 10.25
CA HIS A 49 -18.58 -1.24 9.37
C HIS A 49 -17.51 -1.87 10.26
N ALA A 50 -17.68 -3.16 10.56
CA ALA A 50 -16.52 -3.96 10.91
C ALA A 50 -15.63 -3.94 9.66
N GLU A 51 -14.68 -3.01 9.62
CA GLU A 51 -13.57 -3.12 8.69
C GLU A 51 -13.01 -4.51 8.91
N THR A 52 -13.18 -5.39 7.93
CA THR A 52 -12.40 -6.61 7.89
C THR A 52 -10.97 -6.13 7.75
N VAL A 53 -10.26 -5.98 8.87
CA VAL A 53 -8.86 -5.57 8.87
C VAL A 53 -8.16 -6.60 8.00
N LEU A 54 -7.84 -6.21 6.77
CA LEU A 54 -7.22 -7.10 5.81
C LEU A 54 -5.95 -7.60 6.47
N LYS A 55 -5.89 -8.92 6.68
CA LYS A 55 -4.74 -9.54 7.31
C LYS A 55 -3.54 -9.33 6.39
N LYS A 56 -2.67 -8.39 6.76
CA LYS A 56 -1.39 -8.19 6.09
C LYS A 56 -0.48 -9.35 6.46
N TRP A 57 -0.41 -10.33 5.58
CA TRP A 57 0.48 -11.48 5.74
C TRP A 57 1.93 -11.01 5.66
N HIS A 58 2.75 -11.46 6.62
CA HIS A 58 4.18 -11.15 6.74
C HIS A 58 4.52 -9.64 6.72
N PRO A 59 4.05 -8.86 7.71
CA PRO A 59 4.30 -7.43 7.78
C PRO A 59 5.78 -7.13 8.05
N GLY A 60 6.27 -6.04 7.49
CA GLY A 60 7.63 -5.54 7.71
C GLY A 60 8.24 -4.96 6.45
N PHE A 61 9.54 -4.68 6.51
CA PHE A 61 10.30 -4.13 5.40
C PHE A 61 10.99 -5.25 4.61
N TYR A 62 10.93 -5.12 3.28
CA TYR A 62 11.57 -6.02 2.33
C TYR A 62 12.55 -5.23 1.48
N PHE A 63 13.67 -5.85 1.18
CA PHE A 63 14.63 -5.30 0.24
C PHE A 63 14.27 -5.73 -1.19
N GLU A 64 14.08 -4.79 -2.11
CA GLU A 64 13.85 -5.11 -3.51
C GLU A 64 15.19 -5.36 -4.23
N ALA A 65 15.30 -6.51 -4.90
CA ALA A 65 16.50 -6.96 -5.59
C ALA A 65 16.19 -7.26 -7.07
N TYR A 66 16.93 -6.59 -7.95
CA TYR A 66 16.83 -6.73 -9.41
C TYR A 66 17.59 -7.92 -9.96
N VAL A 67 18.44 -8.55 -9.15
CA VAL A 67 19.29 -9.65 -9.62
C VAL A 67 19.25 -10.78 -8.61
N ALA A 68 18.75 -11.93 -9.07
CA ALA A 68 18.69 -13.14 -8.27
C ALA A 68 20.07 -13.70 -7.91
N ASN A 69 21.12 -13.32 -8.65
CA ASN A 69 22.51 -13.69 -8.35
C ASN A 69 23.24 -12.72 -7.39
N MET A 70 22.49 -11.96 -6.57
CA MET A 70 23.07 -11.05 -5.59
C MET A 70 24.22 -11.75 -4.80
N PRO A 71 25.41 -11.14 -4.69
CA PRO A 71 26.51 -11.72 -3.93
C PRO A 71 26.14 -11.91 -2.44
N ASP A 72 26.66 -12.95 -1.81
CA ASP A 72 26.35 -13.28 -0.41
C ASP A 72 26.68 -12.14 0.56
N SER A 73 27.78 -11.42 0.32
CA SER A 73 28.16 -10.24 1.12
C SER A 73 27.11 -9.14 1.07
N LYS A 74 26.47 -8.94 -0.09
CA LYS A 74 25.38 -7.97 -0.26
C LYS A 74 24.09 -8.48 0.38
N TRP A 75 23.77 -9.76 0.25
CA TRP A 75 22.64 -10.40 0.93
C TRP A 75 22.75 -10.23 2.45
N GLN A 76 23.90 -10.58 3.02
CA GLN A 76 24.15 -10.50 4.45
C GLN A 76 23.95 -9.07 4.97
N ARG A 77 24.55 -8.08 4.30
CA ARG A 77 24.48 -6.68 4.71
C ARG A 77 23.10 -6.06 4.51
N ARG A 78 22.42 -6.35 3.39
CA ARG A 78 21.18 -5.66 3.00
C ARG A 78 19.91 -6.34 3.51
N VAL A 79 19.95 -7.63 3.83
CA VAL A 79 18.77 -8.40 4.24
C VAL A 79 18.92 -9.00 5.62
N VAL A 80 20.05 -9.66 5.91
CA VAL A 80 20.21 -10.38 7.19
C VAL A 80 20.48 -9.41 8.34
N ALA A 81 21.48 -8.52 8.18
CA ALA A 81 21.94 -7.60 9.22
C ALA A 81 21.11 -6.31 9.35
N SER A 82 20.18 -6.05 8.44
CA SER A 82 19.50 -4.75 8.28
C SER A 82 18.10 -4.68 8.90
N GLY A 83 17.71 -5.68 9.70
CA GLY A 83 16.35 -5.75 10.28
C GLY A 83 15.23 -6.02 9.27
N MET A 84 15.56 -6.29 8.00
CA MET A 84 14.59 -6.65 6.97
C MET A 84 13.95 -8.02 7.27
N GLN A 85 12.68 -8.17 6.93
CA GLN A 85 11.98 -9.46 7.01
C GLN A 85 12.39 -10.39 5.86
N GLY A 86 12.82 -9.82 4.74
CA GLY A 86 13.15 -10.58 3.56
C GLY A 86 13.54 -9.71 2.37
N ALA A 87 13.48 -10.31 1.19
CA ALA A 87 13.71 -9.61 -0.07
C ALA A 87 12.65 -9.98 -1.10
N ILE A 88 12.37 -9.04 -2.02
CA ILE A 88 11.55 -9.28 -3.20
C ILE A 88 12.50 -9.34 -4.40
N PHE A 89 12.52 -10.47 -5.10
CA PHE A 89 13.33 -10.64 -6.30
C PHE A 89 12.47 -10.49 -7.55
N ARG A 90 13.00 -9.77 -8.53
CA ARG A 90 12.37 -9.56 -9.82
C ARG A 90 12.89 -10.58 -10.82
N PHE A 91 11.99 -11.22 -11.54
CA PHE A 91 12.26 -12.22 -12.57
C PHE A 91 11.57 -11.82 -13.85
N LYS A 92 12.27 -11.82 -14.99
CA LYS A 92 11.61 -11.67 -16.29
C LYS A 92 10.95 -12.98 -16.66
N TRP A 93 9.72 -12.91 -17.16
CA TRP A 93 9.03 -14.10 -17.67
C TRP A 93 9.86 -14.79 -18.77
N ARG A 94 10.49 -14.01 -19.65
CA ARG A 94 11.42 -14.48 -20.68
C ARG A 94 12.52 -15.40 -20.15
N ASP A 95 13.07 -15.11 -18.97
CA ASP A 95 14.13 -15.94 -18.36
C ASP A 95 13.58 -17.23 -17.76
N LEU A 96 12.34 -17.18 -17.29
CA LEU A 96 11.67 -18.32 -16.66
C LEU A 96 11.09 -19.28 -17.70
N GLU A 97 10.61 -18.79 -18.85
CA GLU A 97 10.04 -19.59 -19.94
C GLU A 97 10.90 -19.47 -21.21
N THR A 98 11.94 -20.30 -21.28
CA THR A 98 12.95 -20.25 -22.36
C THR A 98 12.40 -20.70 -23.72
N ALA A 99 11.34 -21.51 -23.72
CA ALA A 99 10.57 -21.89 -24.90
C ALA A 99 9.13 -22.21 -24.47
N ARG A 100 8.18 -22.26 -25.41
CA ARG A 100 6.77 -22.51 -25.12
C ARG A 100 6.58 -23.76 -24.24
N GLY A 101 6.11 -23.55 -23.01
CA GLY A 101 5.89 -24.59 -22.00
C GLY A 101 7.15 -25.17 -21.36
N ARG A 102 8.35 -24.64 -21.64
CA ARG A 102 9.62 -25.04 -21.04
C ARG A 102 10.07 -24.02 -20.01
N TYR A 103 9.91 -24.37 -18.74
CA TYR A 103 10.24 -23.50 -17.63
C TYR A 103 11.57 -23.86 -16.97
N ASP A 104 12.40 -22.84 -16.69
CA ASP A 104 13.56 -22.95 -15.80
C ASP A 104 13.36 -22.10 -14.53
N PHE A 105 13.12 -22.80 -13.42
CA PHE A 105 12.99 -22.19 -12.09
C PHE A 105 14.23 -22.39 -11.21
N SER A 106 15.37 -22.78 -11.78
CA SER A 106 16.62 -23.01 -11.05
C SER A 106 17.01 -21.81 -10.19
N VAL A 107 16.95 -20.62 -10.77
CA VAL A 107 17.27 -19.36 -10.10
C VAL A 107 16.30 -19.05 -8.95
N ILE A 108 15.01 -19.35 -9.12
CA ILE A 108 14.00 -19.20 -8.05
C ILE A 108 14.32 -20.15 -6.89
N ARG A 109 14.67 -21.42 -7.18
CA ARG A 109 15.06 -22.38 -6.14
C ARG A 109 16.25 -21.87 -5.33
N THR A 110 17.28 -21.35 -5.99
CA THR A 110 18.46 -20.79 -5.31
C THR A 110 18.10 -19.65 -4.35
N VAL A 111 17.24 -18.71 -4.74
CA VAL A 111 16.87 -17.61 -3.83
C VAL A 111 15.97 -18.07 -2.69
N VAL A 112 15.09 -19.03 -2.93
CA VAL A 112 14.22 -19.63 -1.89
C VAL A 112 15.07 -20.36 -0.86
N GLU A 113 16.04 -21.18 -1.30
CA GLU A 113 16.96 -21.90 -0.43
C GLU A 113 17.82 -20.95 0.39
N ARG A 114 18.37 -19.90 -0.23
CA ARG A 114 19.14 -18.86 0.47
C ARG A 114 18.32 -18.13 1.54
N ALA A 115 17.07 -17.76 1.22
CA ALA A 115 16.18 -17.11 2.16
C ALA A 115 15.83 -18.03 3.34
N LYS A 116 15.52 -19.31 3.04
CA LYS A 116 15.26 -20.34 4.05
C LYS A 116 16.45 -20.54 4.98
N ALA A 117 17.66 -20.66 4.43
CA ALA A 117 18.90 -20.79 5.21
C ALA A 117 19.17 -19.59 6.13
N SER A 118 18.65 -18.41 5.78
CA SER A 118 18.81 -17.18 6.57
C SER A 118 17.64 -16.88 7.51
N GLY A 119 16.61 -17.74 7.54
CA GLY A 119 15.36 -17.48 8.29
C GLY A 119 14.60 -16.23 7.80
N LYS A 120 14.69 -15.92 6.49
CA LYS A 120 14.07 -14.75 5.87
C LYS A 120 12.96 -15.15 4.89
N TYR A 121 12.05 -14.23 4.63
CA TYR A 121 11.03 -14.39 3.61
C TYR A 121 11.53 -13.99 2.22
N VAL A 122 10.91 -14.54 1.18
CA VAL A 122 11.16 -14.16 -0.21
C VAL A 122 9.85 -13.83 -0.90
N GLY A 123 9.81 -12.68 -1.57
CA GLY A 123 8.78 -12.33 -2.53
C GLY A 123 9.29 -12.55 -3.95
N LEU A 124 8.42 -13.05 -4.82
CA LEU A 124 8.72 -13.26 -6.23
C LEU A 124 7.89 -12.26 -7.05
N HIS A 125 8.56 -11.38 -7.77
CA HIS A 125 7.92 -10.45 -8.69
C HIS A 125 8.25 -10.90 -10.12
N ILE A 126 7.29 -11.53 -10.79
CA ILE A 126 7.45 -11.97 -12.18
C ILE A 126 6.94 -10.88 -13.10
N GLU A 127 7.76 -10.49 -14.07
CA GLU A 127 7.53 -9.32 -14.91
C GLU A 127 7.41 -9.70 -16.38
N ASP A 128 6.41 -9.12 -17.04
CA ASP A 128 6.10 -9.23 -18.47
C ASP A 128 6.48 -7.94 -19.25
N ARG A 129 7.31 -7.10 -18.62
CA ARG A 129 7.68 -5.76 -19.09
C ARG A 129 9.06 -5.37 -18.58
N SER A 130 9.68 -4.42 -19.26
CA SER A 130 10.96 -3.86 -18.83
C SER A 130 10.78 -2.64 -17.93
N TRP A 131 11.74 -2.42 -17.05
CA TRP A 131 11.78 -1.24 -16.18
C TRP A 131 13.20 -0.66 -16.12
N GLY A 132 13.44 0.46 -16.80
CA GLY A 132 14.75 1.12 -16.79
C GLY A 132 15.84 0.38 -17.57
N ASP A 133 17.09 0.51 -17.15
CA ASP A 133 18.31 0.11 -17.88
C ASP A 133 18.66 -1.36 -17.64
N GLU A 134 17.71 -2.23 -17.99
CA GLU A 134 17.85 -3.67 -17.90
C GLU A 134 18.64 -4.20 -19.12
N LYS A 135 19.32 -5.34 -18.98
CA LYS A 135 20.15 -5.91 -20.06
C LYS A 135 19.36 -6.24 -21.33
N ASP A 136 18.05 -6.42 -21.22
CA ASP A 136 17.15 -6.83 -22.30
C ASP A 136 16.21 -5.69 -22.69
N GLU A 137 16.76 -4.50 -22.90
CA GLU A 137 15.99 -3.35 -23.38
C GLU A 137 15.23 -3.71 -24.65
N GLY A 138 13.92 -3.46 -24.65
CA GLY A 138 13.07 -3.80 -25.79
C GLY A 138 12.79 -5.29 -25.96
N ASN A 139 13.12 -6.18 -25.01
CA ASN A 139 12.77 -7.61 -25.10
C ASN A 139 12.39 -8.23 -23.73
N CYS A 140 11.10 -8.23 -23.39
CA CYS A 140 10.60 -8.64 -22.07
C CYS A 140 9.75 -9.90 -22.08
N VAL A 141 9.42 -10.42 -23.26
CA VAL A 141 8.62 -11.63 -23.43
C VAL A 141 9.48 -12.73 -24.08
N PRO A 142 9.16 -14.02 -23.85
CA PRO A 142 9.79 -15.12 -24.58
C PRO A 142 9.79 -14.93 -26.11
N ASP A 143 10.87 -15.34 -26.78
CA ASP A 143 11.05 -15.15 -28.24
C ASP A 143 9.93 -15.74 -29.07
N TYR A 144 9.38 -16.88 -28.66
CA TYR A 144 8.31 -17.56 -29.41
C TYR A 144 7.01 -16.74 -29.45
N LEU A 145 6.84 -15.76 -28.57
CA LEU A 145 5.70 -14.83 -28.59
C LEU A 145 5.92 -13.68 -29.58
N GLN A 146 7.13 -13.47 -30.10
CA GLN A 146 7.42 -12.38 -31.04
C GLN A 146 7.17 -12.82 -32.50
N THR A 147 6.05 -13.50 -32.71
CA THR A 147 5.65 -13.99 -34.03
C THR A 147 4.30 -13.38 -34.44
N PRO A 148 3.94 -13.40 -35.74
CA PRO A 148 2.64 -12.91 -36.20
C PRO A 148 1.44 -13.62 -35.54
N GLU A 149 1.58 -14.88 -35.14
CA GLU A 149 0.56 -15.64 -34.41
C GLU A 149 0.11 -14.91 -33.13
N PHE A 150 1.04 -14.21 -32.48
CA PHE A 150 0.81 -13.48 -31.23
C PHE A 150 0.84 -11.95 -31.42
N GLY A 151 0.68 -11.46 -32.65
CA GLY A 151 0.68 -10.02 -32.93
C GLY A 151 2.00 -9.33 -32.57
N GLY A 152 3.12 -10.05 -32.57
CA GLY A 152 4.43 -9.54 -32.17
C GLY A 152 4.74 -9.61 -30.67
N GLY A 153 3.80 -10.04 -29.83
CA GLY A 153 4.00 -10.42 -28.42
C GLY A 153 4.37 -9.30 -27.45
N GLN A 154 4.84 -8.16 -27.93
CA GLN A 154 5.21 -7.02 -27.10
C GLN A 154 5.13 -5.70 -27.90
N MET A 155 4.88 -4.62 -27.18
CA MET A 155 5.00 -3.25 -27.70
C MET A 155 6.24 -2.61 -27.12
N THR A 156 7.02 -1.94 -27.96
CA THR A 156 8.20 -1.17 -27.54
C THR A 156 7.93 0.33 -27.55
N ARG A 157 8.51 1.06 -26.60
CA ARG A 157 8.48 2.53 -26.56
C ARG A 157 9.88 3.08 -26.35
N ALA A 158 10.25 4.10 -27.14
CA ALA A 158 11.53 4.76 -26.99
C ALA A 158 11.70 5.45 -25.63
N LYS A 159 12.88 5.28 -25.04
CA LYS A 159 13.37 6.04 -23.88
C LYS A 159 13.94 7.38 -24.32
N PRO A 160 14.04 8.38 -23.40
CA PRO A 160 14.76 9.62 -23.65
C PRO A 160 16.26 9.46 -23.95
N ASP A 161 16.89 8.38 -23.48
CA ASP A 161 18.31 8.07 -23.66
C ASP A 161 18.61 7.26 -24.94
N GLY A 162 17.58 6.94 -25.74
CA GLY A 162 17.69 6.15 -26.97
C GLY A 162 17.45 4.65 -26.81
N GLY A 163 17.29 4.14 -25.59
CA GLY A 163 16.92 2.75 -25.34
C GLY A 163 15.43 2.46 -25.56
N LEU A 164 14.99 1.23 -25.27
CA LEU A 164 13.60 0.80 -25.44
C LEU A 164 13.00 0.25 -24.14
N TRP A 165 11.82 0.75 -23.79
CA TRP A 165 10.88 0.04 -22.91
C TRP A 165 10.14 -1.02 -23.73
N CYS A 166 9.74 -2.11 -23.10
CA CYS A 166 8.77 -3.04 -23.67
C CYS A 166 7.71 -3.47 -22.65
N THR A 167 6.55 -3.87 -23.16
CA THR A 167 5.45 -4.47 -22.40
C THR A 167 4.74 -5.50 -23.25
N LEU A 168 4.20 -6.56 -22.63
CA LEU A 168 3.33 -7.53 -23.28
C LEU A 168 2.16 -6.84 -24.02
N THR A 169 1.91 -7.26 -25.26
CA THR A 169 0.71 -6.87 -26.03
C THR A 169 -0.53 -7.54 -25.44
N ARG A 170 -1.60 -6.77 -25.22
CA ARG A 170 -2.90 -7.30 -24.80
C ARG A 170 -3.72 -7.81 -25.97
#